data_AF-A0A2P1G863-F1
#
_entry.id   AF-A0A2P1G863-F1
#
_cell.length_a   1.000
_cell.length_b   1.000
_cell.length_c   1.000
_cell.angle_alpha   90.00
_cell.angle_beta   90.00
_cell.angle_gamma   90.00
#
_symmetry.space_group_name_H-M   'P 1'
#
loop_
_entity.id
_entity.type
_entity.pdbx_description
1 polymer ?
#
loop_
_entity_poly.entity_id
_entity_poly.type
_entity_poly.pdbx_seq_one_letter_code
_entity_poly.pdbx_strand_id
1 'polypeptide(L)'
;MFINKGSFHWYIQRFSAILLFFFFIALFLFDVFNIVIGLFILILLTFHIEAGLETFIIDYMHTPFSLFISELLVDLFVVFFIKSFFLTIFYF
;
A
#
# COMPACT_ATOMS: atom_id res chain seq x y z
N MET A 1 -8.88 -10.29 11.86
CA MET A 1 -8.70 -11.76 11.84
C MET A 1 -7.26 -12.09 11.39
N PHE A 2 -6.22 -11.84 12.20
CA PHE A 2 -4.83 -11.95 11.73
C PHE A 2 -3.79 -12.49 12.74
N ILE A 3 -4.20 -12.98 13.92
CA ILE A 3 -3.24 -13.41 14.97
C ILE A 3 -2.35 -14.58 14.48
N ASN A 4 -2.83 -15.43 13.56
CA ASN A 4 -2.06 -16.57 13.04
C ASN A 4 -1.25 -16.26 11.76
N LYS A 5 -1.15 -14.97 11.37
CA LYS A 5 -0.42 -14.52 10.17
C LYS A 5 0.56 -13.37 10.44
N GLY A 6 0.80 -13.00 11.71
CA GLY A 6 1.65 -11.86 12.06
C GLY A 6 3.06 -11.92 11.43
N SER A 7 3.68 -13.10 11.40
CA SER A 7 4.97 -13.29 10.72
C SER A 7 4.89 -13.08 9.21
N PHE A 8 3.84 -13.60 8.56
CA PHE A 8 3.61 -13.41 7.13
C PHE A 8 3.38 -11.94 6.77
N HIS A 9 2.55 -11.24 7.55
CA HIS A 9 2.33 -9.81 7.41
C HIS A 9 3.64 -9.02 7.55
N TRP A 10 4.47 -9.36 8.54
CA TRP A 10 5.80 -8.77 8.70
C TRP A 10 6.71 -9.02 7.50
N TYR A 11 6.77 -10.25 6.97
CA TYR A 11 7.57 -10.56 5.78
C TYR A 11 7.12 -9.76 4.56
N ILE A 12 5.81 -9.64 4.36
CA ILE A 12 5.21 -8.85 3.29
C ILE A 12 5.63 -7.38 3.39
N GLN A 13 5.58 -6.79 4.58
CA GLN A 13 6.00 -5.39 4.79
C GLN A 13 7.48 -5.17 4.44
N ARG A 14 8.36 -6.08 4.86
CA ARG A 14 9.80 -5.98 4.55
C ARG A 14 10.09 -6.18 3.07
N PHE A 15 9.46 -7.19 2.47
CA PHE A 15 9.65 -7.49 1.06
C PHE A 15 9.15 -6.35 0.15
N SER A 16 7.95 -5.82 0.43
CA SER A 16 7.41 -4.67 -0.31
C SER A 16 8.28 -3.42 -0.17
N ALA A 17 8.81 -3.14 1.02
CA ALA A 17 9.74 -2.02 1.24
C ALA A 17 11.03 -2.17 0.43
N ILE A 18 11.63 -3.35 0.44
CA ILE A 18 12.87 -3.63 -0.32
C ILE A 18 12.62 -3.49 -1.82
N LEU A 19 11.51 -4.03 -2.33
CA LEU A 19 11.14 -3.88 -3.73
C LEU A 19 10.96 -2.40 -4.10
N LEU A 20 10.19 -1.64 -3.33
CA LEU A 20 9.99 -0.20 -3.56
C LEU A 20 11.31 0.56 -3.61
N PHE A 21 12.23 0.28 -2.67
CA PHE A 21 13.55 0.90 -2.63
C PHE A 21 14.34 0.66 -3.94
N PHE A 22 14.41 -0.59 -4.40
CA PHE A 22 15.10 -0.90 -5.65
C PHE A 22 14.42 -0.31 -6.88
N PHE A 23 13.08 -0.29 -6.92
CA PHE A 23 12.36 0.31 -8.03
C PHE A 23 12.55 1.84 -8.10
N PHE A 24 12.58 2.54 -6.97
CA PHE A 24 12.89 3.97 -6.95
C PHE A 24 14.32 4.27 -7.41
N ILE A 25 15.29 3.46 -6.99
CA ILE A 25 16.68 3.58 -7.49
C ILE A 25 16.73 3.33 -9.00
N ALA A 26 16.03 2.31 -9.49
CA ALA A 26 16.00 1.97 -10.90
C ALA A 26 15.36 3.09 -11.76
N LEU A 27 14.30 3.74 -11.26
CA LEU A 27 13.71 4.91 -11.93
C LEU A 27 14.74 6.02 -12.11
N PHE A 28 15.54 6.30 -11.08
CA PHE A 28 16.54 7.38 -11.11
C PHE A 28 17.75 7.04 -12.01
N LEU A 29 18.23 5.80 -11.97
CA LEU A 29 19.46 5.41 -12.67
C LEU A 29 19.25 5.14 -14.16
N PHE A 30 18.09 4.62 -14.54
CA PHE A 30 17.88 4.14 -15.90
C PHE A 30 16.94 5.04 -16.73
N ASP A 31 16.46 6.16 -16.15
CA ASP A 31 15.48 7.08 -16.77
C ASP A 31 14.30 6.33 -17.39
N VAL A 32 13.86 5.25 -16.72
CA VAL A 32 12.84 4.35 -17.25
C VAL A 32 11.47 4.94 -16.97
N PHE A 33 11.07 5.91 -17.78
CA PHE A 33 9.68 6.36 -17.88
C PHE A 33 8.85 5.34 -18.67
N ASN A 34 8.80 4.10 -18.19
CA ASN A 34 7.82 3.14 -18.68
C ASN A 34 6.57 3.22 -17.82
N ILE A 35 5.45 3.61 -18.44
CA ILE A 35 4.15 3.68 -17.78
C ILE A 35 3.80 2.39 -17.04
N VAL A 36 4.19 1.23 -17.56
CA VAL A 36 3.95 -0.08 -16.93
C VAL A 36 4.71 -0.22 -15.61
N ILE A 37 5.96 0.24 -15.55
CA ILE A 37 6.76 0.22 -14.31
C ILE A 37 6.20 1.23 -13.31
N GLY A 38 5.77 2.40 -13.77
CA GLY A 38 5.09 3.39 -12.93
C GLY A 38 3.80 2.83 -12.30
N LEU A 39 2.97 2.14 -13.09
CA LEU A 39 1.76 1.46 -12.61
C LEU A 39 2.10 0.39 -11.55
N PHE A 40 3.14 -0.41 -11.82
CA PHE A 40 3.57 -1.46 -10.90
C PHE A 40 4.04 -0.89 -9.56
N ILE A 41 4.87 0.17 -9.59
CA ILE A 41 5.36 0.86 -8.41
C ILE A 41 4.20 1.44 -7.61
N LEU A 42 3.20 2.03 -8.27
CA LEU A 42 2.05 2.60 -7.57
C LEU A 42 1.21 1.52 -6.86
N ILE A 43 0.93 0.40 -7.53
CA ILE A 43 0.19 -0.70 -6.92
C ILE A 43 0.95 -1.23 -5.70
N LEU A 44 2.26 -1.45 -5.85
CA LEU A 44 3.12 -1.91 -4.77
C LEU A 44 3.17 -0.90 -3.60
N LEU A 45 3.22 0.40 -3.90
CA LEU A 45 3.22 1.47 -2.92
C LEU A 45 1.90 1.51 -2.14
N THR A 46 0.77 1.40 -2.83
CA THR A 46 -0.56 1.40 -2.22
C THR A 46 -0.69 0.26 -1.22
N PHE A 47 -0.30 -0.95 -1.64
CA PHE A 47 -0.27 -2.13 -0.79
C PHE A 47 0.68 -1.99 0.41
N HIS A 48 1.85 -1.37 0.21
CA HIS A 48 2.79 -1.11 1.29
C HIS A 48 2.22 -0.13 2.34
N ILE A 49 1.56 0.93 1.90
CA ILE A 49 0.91 1.91 2.77
C ILE A 49 -0.22 1.27 3.56
N GLU A 50 -1.07 0.48 2.91
CA GLU A 50 -2.18 -0.26 3.55
C GLU A 50 -1.67 -1.14 4.69
N ALA A 51 -0.67 -1.99 4.43
CA ALA A 51 -0.08 -2.85 5.45
C ALA A 51 0.56 -2.05 6.62
N GLY A 52 1.10 -0.86 6.34
CA GLY A 52 1.60 0.04 7.37
C GLY A 52 0.47 0.63 8.23
N LEU A 53 -0.62 1.08 7.60
CA LEU A 53 -1.80 1.62 8.29
C LEU A 53 -2.50 0.56 9.15
N GLU A 54 -2.58 -0.69 8.69
CA GLU A 54 -3.09 -1.81 9.49
C GLU A 54 -2.30 -1.98 10.79
N THR A 55 -0.97 -1.83 10.75
CA THR A 55 -0.13 -1.90 11.95
C THR A 55 -0.49 -0.77 12.93
N PHE A 56 -0.65 0.47 12.43
CA PHE A 56 -1.13 1.59 13.26
C PHE A 56 -2.51 1.31 13.87
N ILE A 57 -3.44 0.77 13.10
CA ILE A 57 -4.78 0.46 13.60
C ILE A 57 -4.71 -0.56 14.74
N ILE A 58 -3.96 -1.64 14.55
CA ILE A 58 -3.82 -2.70 15.55
C ILE A 58 -3.14 -2.18 16.83
N ASP A 59 -2.13 -1.33 16.69
CA ASP A 59 -1.37 -0.80 17.83
C ASP A 59 -2.15 0.24 18.64
N TYR A 60 -3.00 1.05 18.00
CA TYR A 60 -3.63 2.22 18.64
C TYR A 60 -5.15 2.13 18.83
N MET A 61 -5.85 1.19 18.18
CA MET A 61 -7.30 1.02 18.34
C MET A 61 -7.63 -0.12 19.29
N HIS A 62 -8.36 0.18 20.36
CA HIS A 62 -8.61 -0.78 21.44
C HIS A 62 -10.08 -1.21 21.57
N THR A 63 -11.01 -0.58 20.84
CA THR A 63 -12.42 -0.98 20.86
C THR A 63 -12.80 -1.69 19.55
N PRO A 64 -13.71 -2.69 19.59
CA PRO A 64 -14.16 -3.38 18.38
C PRO A 64 -14.75 -2.43 17.34
N PHE A 65 -15.48 -1.39 17.80
CA PHE A 65 -16.06 -0.39 16.91
C PHE A 65 -14.99 0.50 16.26
N SER A 66 -13.99 0.97 17.02
CA SER A 66 -12.91 1.79 16.45
C SER A 66 -12.04 1.00 15.47
N LEU A 67 -11.78 -0.27 15.75
CA LEU A 67 -11.09 -1.17 14.82
C LEU A 67 -11.86 -1.30 13.51
N PHE A 68 -13.16 -1.64 13.59
CA PHE A 68 -14.02 -1.77 12.42
C PHE A 68 -14.08 -0.50 11.57
N ILE A 69 -14.30 0.65 12.18
CA ILE A 69 -14.37 1.92 11.46
C ILE A 69 -13.01 2.28 10.83
N SER A 70 -11.91 2.03 11.53
CA SER A 70 -10.57 2.36 11.01
C SER A 70 -10.20 1.46 9.83
N GLU A 71 -10.45 0.15 9.91
CA GLU A 71 -10.25 -0.79 8.79
C GLU A 71 -11.08 -0.37 7.58
N LEU A 72 -12.38 -0.07 7.77
CA LEU A 72 -13.27 0.41 6.70
C LEU A 72 -12.74 1.69 6.04
N LEU A 73 -12.23 2.64 6.81
CA LEU A 73 -11.68 3.89 6.27
C LEU A 73 -10.41 3.66 5.44
N VAL A 74 -9.55 2.72 5.84
CA VAL A 74 -8.37 2.33 5.07
C VAL A 74 -8.79 1.67 3.75
N ASP A 75 -9.73 0.74 3.78
CA ASP A 75 -10.25 0.09 2.56
C ASP A 75 -10.82 1.11 1.57
N LEU A 76 -11.64 2.05 2.07
CA LEU A 76 -12.19 3.13 1.27
C LEU A 76 -11.09 4.04 0.71
N PHE A 77 -10.09 4.38 1.51
CA PHE A 77 -8.95 5.16 1.06
C PHE A 77 -8.22 4.47 -0.10
N VAL A 78 -7.92 3.17 0.01
CA VAL A 78 -7.26 2.40 -1.07
C VAL A 78 -8.11 2.41 -2.35
N VAL A 79 -9.40 2.13 -2.25
CA VAL A 79 -10.31 2.13 -3.41
C VAL A 79 -10.38 3.51 -4.06
N PHE A 80 -10.54 4.57 -3.28
CA PHE A 80 -10.61 5.93 -3.82
C PHE A 80 -9.28 6.39 -4.41
N PHE A 81 -8.15 6.02 -3.80
CA PHE A 81 -6.82 6.34 -4.30
C PHE A 81 -6.56 5.69 -5.66
N ILE A 82 -6.75 4.37 -5.76
CA ILE A 82 -6.56 3.63 -7.02
C ILE A 82 -7.50 4.16 -8.11
N LYS A 83 -8.78 4.36 -7.77
CA LYS A 83 -9.77 4.89 -8.73
C LYS A 83 -9.38 6.28 -9.23
N SER A 84 -8.99 7.19 -8.33
CA SER A 84 -8.59 8.55 -8.70
C SER A 84 -7.39 8.52 -9.64
N PHE A 85 -6.42 7.65 -9.37
CA PHE A 85 -5.25 7.51 -10.23
C PHE A 85 -5.58 6.97 -11.63
N PHE A 86 -6.42 5.93 -11.74
CA PHE A 86 -6.88 5.45 -13.05
C PHE A 86 -7.62 6.54 -13.82
N LEU A 87 -8.50 7.29 -13.16
CA LEU A 87 -9.20 8.41 -13.78
C LEU A 87 -8.21 9.47 -14.29
N THR A 88 -7.17 9.79 -13.53
CA THR A 88 -6.13 10.72 -14.00
C THR A 88 -5.43 10.20 -15.25
N ILE A 89 -5.05 8.92 -15.32
CA ILE A 89 -4.38 8.37 -16.52
C ILE A 89 -5.27 8.38 -17.77
N PHE A 90 -6.56 8.08 -17.62
CA PHE A 90 -7.44 7.94 -18.77
C PHE A 90 -8.04 9.26 -19.26
N TYR A 91 -8.19 10.25 -18.37
CA TYR A 91 -8.88 11.51 -18.67
C TYR A 91 -7.95 12.73 -18.72
N PHE A 92 -6.69 12.61 -18.31
CA PHE A 92 -5.64 13.62 -18.48
C PHE A 92 -4.47 13.04 -19.28
#